data_AF-A0A962N197-F1
#
_entry.id   AF-A0A962N197-F1
#
_cell.length_a   1.000
_cell.length_b   1.000
_cell.length_c   1.000
_cell.angle_alpha   90.00
_cell.angle_beta   90.00
_cell.angle_gamma   90.00
#
_symmetry.space_group_name_H-M   'P 1'
#
loop_
_entity.id
_entity.type
_entity.pdbx_description
1 polymer ?
#
loop_
_entity_poly.entity_id
_entity_poly.type
_entity_poly.pdbx_seq_one_letter_code
_entity_poly.pdbx_strand_id
1 'polypeptide(L)'
;MVARVSPVWSLPAAVVLPLVGIVLALLGLFAISEWSLRQLERNSSRFESAVEVSKLIEQWRAAVLDAESGQLGYLLTRDTAYLQPLTSAAERLPAVMQALQERAQGDAQLSALVADLSVPARLKFDNLAHTLRAMRAGDYERALDLVRSGEGQHSIGEMRRRFARLEAYAAERAELAQAARHQSNMIARIALLLATLVVAGLVFKLLQLFAADAARREQGRLADKLRRDELEREVDARTRELSSLSSHLQSVAESEKSELARELHDQMGGLLTAAKMDLAWLRERPQINDDHEYKQKLVGLGTVLDQAMGVKRRVVESLRPSLLEHFGLSVALQAYFEDECRKAGLECV
;
A
#
# COMPACT_ATOMS: atom_id res chain seq x y z
N MET A 1 24.01 -19.31 -24.03
CA MET A 1 22.57 -19.08 -23.73
C MET A 1 22.51 -18.38 -22.38
N VAL A 2 22.49 -17.04 -22.37
CA VAL A 2 22.52 -16.26 -21.11
C VAL A 2 21.08 -15.93 -20.73
N ALA A 3 20.62 -16.49 -19.62
CA ALA A 3 19.30 -16.20 -19.07
C ALA A 3 19.27 -14.74 -18.58
N ARG A 4 18.39 -13.92 -19.17
CA ARG A 4 18.04 -12.61 -18.64
C ARG A 4 17.33 -12.79 -17.31
N VAL A 5 18.04 -12.51 -16.22
CA VAL A 5 17.43 -12.26 -14.91
C VAL A 5 16.66 -10.95 -15.02
N SER A 6 15.33 -11.01 -15.05
CA SER A 6 14.48 -9.83 -14.92
C SER A 6 14.56 -9.31 -13.48
N PRO A 7 14.67 -7.98 -13.27
CA PRO A 7 14.79 -7.44 -11.92
C PRO A 7 13.48 -7.62 -11.15
N VAL A 8 13.58 -8.31 -10.00
CA VAL A 8 12.49 -8.69 -9.07
C VAL A 8 11.78 -7.50 -8.41
N TRP A 9 12.10 -6.26 -8.79
CA TRP A 9 11.73 -5.03 -8.06
C TRP A 9 10.96 -3.98 -8.89
N SER A 10 10.59 -4.27 -10.14
CA SER A 10 9.76 -3.32 -10.90
C SER A 10 8.28 -3.49 -10.53
N LEU A 11 7.82 -2.75 -9.52
CA LEU A 11 6.39 -2.56 -9.30
C LEU A 11 5.74 -2.06 -10.60
N PRO A 12 4.54 -2.54 -10.95
CA PRO A 12 3.86 -2.09 -12.17
C PRO A 12 3.64 -0.58 -12.12
N ALA A 13 3.82 0.10 -13.26
CA ALA A 13 3.69 1.56 -13.37
C ALA A 13 2.33 2.08 -12.82
N ALA A 14 1.28 1.26 -12.92
CA ALA A 14 -0.05 1.53 -12.36
C ALA A 14 -0.08 1.73 -10.83
N VAL A 15 0.91 1.21 -10.10
CA VAL A 15 1.06 1.36 -8.63
C VAL A 15 2.07 2.46 -8.27
N VAL A 16 3.12 2.63 -9.07
CA VAL A 16 4.15 3.66 -8.84
C VAL A 16 3.60 5.07 -9.04
N LEU A 17 2.82 5.30 -10.10
CA LEU A 17 2.21 6.60 -10.39
C LEU A 17 1.38 7.18 -9.23
N PRO A 18 0.40 6.46 -8.65
CA PRO A 18 -0.37 6.98 -7.53
C PRO A 18 0.46 7.15 -6.24
N LEU A 19 1.47 6.30 -6.00
CA LEU A 19 2.40 6.48 -4.87
C LEU A 19 3.20 7.79 -4.98
N VAL A 20 3.77 8.04 -6.15
CA VAL A 20 4.47 9.31 -6.45
C VAL A 20 3.50 10.48 -6.30
N GLY A 21 2.26 10.34 -6.79
CA GLY A 21 1.20 11.33 -6.61
C GLY A 21 0.90 11.65 -5.15
N ILE A 22 0.85 10.63 -4.27
CA ILE A 22 0.65 10.81 -2.83
C ILE A 22 1.82 11.59 -2.22
N VAL A 23 3.07 11.22 -2.54
CA VAL A 23 4.26 11.91 -2.02
C VAL A 23 4.26 13.37 -2.46
N LEU A 24 3.98 13.66 -3.73
CA LEU A 24 3.88 15.02 -4.24
C LEU A 24 2.76 15.82 -3.57
N ALA A 25 1.60 15.20 -3.34
CA ALA A 25 0.50 15.84 -2.64
C ALA A 25 0.85 16.15 -1.18
N LEU A 26 1.54 15.24 -0.47
CA LEU A 26 2.02 15.46 0.90
C LEU A 26 3.06 16.59 0.96
N LEU A 27 3.99 16.65 0.00
CA LEU A 27 4.96 17.75 -0.10
C LEU A 27 4.27 19.08 -0.38
N GLY A 28 3.25 19.11 -1.25
CA GLY A 28 2.44 20.29 -1.50
C GLY A 28 1.70 20.74 -0.24
N LEU A 29 1.14 19.80 0.53
CA LEU A 29 0.44 20.06 1.78
C LEU A 29 1.38 20.63 2.86
N PHE A 30 2.61 20.10 2.94
CA PHE A 30 3.67 20.66 3.79
C PHE A 30 4.05 22.09 3.39
N ALA A 31 4.24 22.35 2.09
CA ALA A 31 4.57 23.68 1.59
C ALA A 31 3.45 24.71 1.84
N ILE A 32 2.19 24.32 1.66
CA ILE A 32 1.02 25.17 1.97
C ILE A 32 0.95 25.48 3.46
N SER A 33 1.23 24.50 4.32
CA SER A 33 1.28 24.67 5.78
C SER A 33 2.36 25.67 6.18
N GLU A 34 3.59 25.49 5.67
CA GLU A 34 4.72 26.40 5.90
C GLU A 34 4.42 27.82 5.43
N TRP A 35 3.89 27.97 4.21
CA TRP A 35 3.46 29.26 3.67
C TRP A 35 2.40 29.92 4.57
N SER A 36 1.41 29.15 5.04
CA SER A 36 0.35 29.63 5.94
C SER A 36 0.89 30.09 7.29
N LEU A 37 1.86 29.38 7.88
CA LEU A 37 2.49 29.76 9.15
C LEU A 37 3.28 31.07 9.02
N ARG A 38 4.09 31.20 7.97
CA ARG A 38 4.82 32.45 7.70
C ARG A 38 3.88 33.63 7.45
N GLN A 39 2.73 33.38 6.82
CA GLN A 39 1.73 34.40 6.55
C GLN A 39 1.02 34.86 7.84
N LEU A 40 0.80 33.95 8.79
CA LEU A 40 0.27 34.27 10.12
C LEU A 40 1.22 35.19 10.91
N GLU A 41 2.52 34.90 10.91
CA GLU A 41 3.53 35.73 11.58
C GLU A 41 3.57 37.16 11.04
N ARG A 42 3.60 37.31 9.70
CA ARG A 42 3.64 38.63 9.05
C ARG A 42 2.39 39.45 9.32
N ASN A 43 1.20 38.82 9.32
CA ASN A 43 -0.05 39.51 9.58
C ASN A 43 -0.27 39.84 11.07
N SER A 44 0.28 39.05 12.01
CA SER A 44 0.19 39.34 13.45
C SER A 44 0.86 40.67 13.80
N SER A 45 2.06 40.92 13.26
CA SER A 45 2.83 42.13 13.55
C SER A 45 2.11 43.45 13.23
N ARG A 46 1.32 43.48 12.14
CA ARG A 46 0.57 44.65 11.70
C ARG A 46 -0.64 44.93 12.60
N PHE A 47 -1.33 43.87 13.01
CA PHE A 47 -2.45 43.96 13.95
C PHE A 47 -1.97 44.39 15.34
N GLU A 48 -0.89 43.78 15.83
CA GLU A 48 -0.28 44.13 17.12
C GLU A 48 0.18 45.59 17.16
N SER A 49 0.79 46.09 16.08
CA SER A 49 1.22 47.49 15.98
C SER A 49 0.04 48.47 16.07
N ALA A 50 -1.09 48.15 15.41
CA ALA A 50 -2.28 48.99 15.45
C ALA A 50 -2.93 49.02 16.85
N VAL A 51 -3.02 47.87 17.52
CA VAL A 51 -3.52 47.77 18.91
C VAL A 51 -2.63 48.54 19.88
N GLU A 52 -1.31 48.43 19.74
CA GLU A 52 -0.37 49.12 20.63
C GLU A 52 -0.41 50.65 20.44
N VAL A 53 -0.59 51.14 19.20
CA VAL A 53 -0.79 52.57 18.94
C VAL A 53 -2.03 53.10 19.67
N SER A 54 -3.17 52.40 19.59
CA SER A 54 -4.39 52.79 20.32
C SER A 54 -4.18 52.85 21.84
N LYS A 55 -3.43 51.89 22.39
CA LYS A 55 -3.09 51.87 23.82
C LYS A 55 -2.19 53.05 24.22
N LEU A 56 -1.20 53.40 23.38
CA LEU A 56 -0.33 54.56 23.61
C LEU A 56 -1.12 55.88 23.56
N ILE A 57 -2.09 56.01 22.65
CA ILE A 57 -3.00 57.16 22.60
C ILE A 57 -3.78 57.30 23.91
N GLU A 58 -4.32 56.20 24.44
CA GLU A 58 -5.09 56.21 25.68
C GLU A 58 -4.24 56.58 26.89
N GLN A 59 -3.01 56.05 26.99
CA GLN A 59 -2.04 56.45 28.01
C GLN A 59 -1.69 57.93 27.92
N TRP A 60 -1.54 58.45 26.71
CA TRP A 60 -1.26 59.85 26.47
C TRP A 60 -2.43 60.74 26.94
N ARG A 61 -3.66 60.37 26.57
CA ARG A 61 -4.88 61.09 26.99
C ARG A 61 -5.03 61.10 28.51
N ALA A 62 -4.82 59.96 29.16
CA ALA A 62 -4.86 59.85 30.61
C ALA A 62 -3.82 60.76 31.28
N ALA A 63 -2.58 60.78 30.76
CA ALA A 63 -1.54 61.65 31.32
C ALA A 63 -1.85 63.14 31.15
N VAL A 64 -2.43 63.56 30.02
CA VAL A 64 -2.85 64.97 29.85
C VAL A 64 -4.01 65.34 30.77
N LEU A 65 -4.96 64.42 30.98
CA LEU A 65 -6.04 64.62 31.94
C LEU A 65 -5.50 64.75 33.36
N ASP A 66 -4.60 63.86 33.78
CA ASP A 66 -3.93 63.91 35.09
C ASP A 66 -3.19 65.25 35.29
N ALA A 67 -2.50 65.73 34.25
CA ALA A 67 -1.80 67.01 34.27
C ALA A 67 -2.74 68.20 34.48
N GLU A 68 -3.87 68.23 33.78
CA GLU A 68 -4.87 69.28 33.92
C GLU A 68 -5.57 69.25 35.27
N SER A 69 -5.99 68.07 35.71
CA SER A 69 -6.64 67.90 37.00
C SER A 69 -5.70 68.29 38.15
N GLY A 70 -4.43 67.88 38.09
CA GLY A 70 -3.42 68.26 39.08
C GLY A 70 -3.14 69.76 39.09
N GLN A 71 -3.01 70.39 37.91
CA GLN A 71 -2.85 71.83 37.80
C GLN A 71 -4.04 72.55 38.45
N LEU A 72 -5.27 72.24 38.05
CA LEU A 72 -6.48 72.89 38.56
C LEU A 72 -6.63 72.72 40.08
N GLY A 73 -6.34 71.52 40.60
CA GLY A 73 -6.33 71.27 42.04
C GLY A 73 -5.36 72.19 42.78
N TYR A 74 -4.15 72.37 42.25
CA TYR A 74 -3.15 73.30 42.81
C TYR A 74 -3.58 74.77 42.68
N LEU A 75 -4.19 75.17 41.56
CA LEU A 75 -4.70 76.54 41.38
C LEU A 75 -5.76 76.92 42.41
N LEU A 76 -6.66 75.99 42.70
CA LEU A 76 -7.80 76.20 43.61
C LEU A 76 -7.39 76.14 45.08
N THR A 77 -6.49 75.23 45.45
CA THR A 77 -6.19 74.93 46.85
C THR A 77 -4.84 75.48 47.33
N ARG A 78 -3.91 75.75 46.41
CA ARG A 78 -2.49 76.02 46.66
C ARG A 78 -1.75 74.89 47.38
N ASP A 79 -2.36 73.71 47.51
CA ASP A 79 -1.74 72.54 48.09
C ASP A 79 -0.87 71.83 47.04
N THR A 80 0.43 71.78 47.32
CA THR A 80 1.43 71.14 46.46
C THR A 80 1.18 69.64 46.24
N ALA A 81 0.37 68.97 47.09
CA ALA A 81 -0.03 67.58 46.88
C ALA A 81 -0.72 67.38 45.53
N TYR A 82 -1.48 68.37 45.04
CA TYR A 82 -2.13 68.31 43.72
C TYR A 82 -1.14 68.42 42.54
N LEU A 83 0.13 68.73 42.78
CA LEU A 83 1.13 68.73 41.71
C LEU A 83 1.62 67.32 41.35
N GLN A 84 1.39 66.30 42.19
CA GLN A 84 1.89 64.94 41.97
C GLN A 84 1.35 64.28 40.68
N PRO A 85 0.05 64.37 40.34
CA PRO A 85 -0.45 63.87 39.05
C PRO A 85 0.19 64.56 37.85
N LEU A 86 0.41 65.88 37.96
CA LEU A 86 1.06 66.68 36.92
C LEU A 86 2.53 66.30 36.72
N THR A 87 3.30 66.17 37.80
CA THR A 87 4.71 65.77 37.69
C THR A 87 4.83 64.36 37.12
N SER A 88 3.98 63.43 37.56
CA SER A 88 3.94 62.06 37.05
C SER A 88 3.53 62.00 35.57
N ALA A 89 2.65 62.90 35.13
CA ALA A 89 2.31 63.03 33.72
C ALA A 89 3.50 63.55 32.91
N ALA A 90 4.15 64.63 33.37
CA ALA A 90 5.30 65.23 32.70
C ALA A 90 6.48 64.26 32.51
N GLU A 91 6.64 63.30 33.43
CA GLU A 91 7.64 62.23 33.32
C GLU A 91 7.24 61.14 32.30
N ARG A 92 5.95 60.76 32.24
CA ARG A 92 5.46 59.67 31.37
C ARG A 92 5.29 60.09 29.90
N LEU A 93 4.86 61.31 29.65
CA LEU A 93 4.47 61.80 28.33
C LEU A 93 5.60 61.77 27.28
N PRO A 94 6.86 62.13 27.59
CA PRO A 94 7.97 61.99 26.65
C PRO A 94 8.17 60.54 26.18
N ALA A 95 8.07 59.57 27.10
CA ALA A 95 8.22 58.15 26.77
C ALA A 95 7.07 57.64 25.88
N VAL A 96 5.82 58.06 26.15
CA VAL A 96 4.67 57.71 25.31
C VAL A 96 4.80 58.32 23.92
N MET A 97 5.23 59.58 23.81
CA MET A 97 5.46 60.25 22.53
C MET A 97 6.58 59.57 21.73
N GLN A 98 7.68 59.21 22.38
CA GLN A 98 8.77 58.46 21.74
C GLN A 98 8.29 57.09 21.25
N ALA A 99 7.53 56.35 22.05
CA ALA A 99 6.98 55.06 21.65
C ALA A 99 6.01 55.19 20.45
N LEU A 100 5.18 56.24 20.40
CA LEU A 100 4.34 56.53 19.24
C LEU A 100 5.18 56.85 17.98
N GLN A 101 6.24 57.63 18.11
CA GLN A 101 7.16 57.94 17.01
C GLN A 101 7.88 56.69 16.50
N GLU A 102 8.38 55.85 17.39
CA GLU A 102 9.03 54.58 17.05
C GLU A 102 8.09 53.63 16.31
N ARG A 103 6.83 53.53 16.75
CA ARG A 103 5.81 52.67 16.11
C ARG A 103 5.30 53.24 14.79
N ALA A 104 5.42 54.54 14.60
CA ALA A 104 5.15 55.20 13.34
C ALA A 104 6.27 54.99 12.29
N GLN A 105 7.48 54.58 12.71
CA GLN A 105 8.59 54.34 11.77
C GLN A 105 8.22 53.25 10.76
N GLY A 106 8.43 53.56 9.47
CA GLY A 106 8.06 52.67 8.36
C GLY A 106 6.63 52.86 7.84
N ASP A 107 5.83 53.73 8.47
CA ASP A 107 4.52 54.14 7.99
C ASP A 107 4.46 55.67 7.85
N ALA A 108 4.48 56.14 6.60
CA ALA A 108 4.53 57.56 6.28
C ALA A 108 3.29 58.32 6.77
N GLN A 109 2.11 57.68 6.71
CA GLN A 109 0.85 58.32 7.10
C GLN A 109 0.71 58.37 8.62
N LEU A 110 1.06 57.27 9.31
CA LEU A 110 1.11 57.26 10.77
C LEU A 110 2.14 58.27 11.30
N SER A 111 3.31 58.35 10.67
CA SER A 111 4.35 59.32 11.02
C SER A 111 3.88 60.76 10.90
N ALA A 112 3.16 61.09 9.83
CA ALA A 112 2.58 62.42 9.65
C ALA A 112 1.53 62.73 10.73
N LEU A 113 0.64 61.79 11.03
CA LEU A 113 -0.39 61.97 12.06
C LEU A 113 0.21 62.10 13.48
N VAL A 114 1.28 61.36 13.80
CA VAL A 114 2.00 61.50 15.07
C VAL A 114 2.75 62.83 15.13
N ALA A 115 3.40 63.25 14.04
CA ALA A 115 4.10 64.53 13.98
C ALA A 115 3.14 65.72 14.18
N ASP A 116 1.93 65.63 13.63
CA ASP A 116 0.86 66.63 13.83
C ASP A 116 0.48 66.79 15.31
N LEU A 117 0.64 65.78 16.17
CA LEU A 117 0.31 65.92 17.59
C LEU A 117 1.31 66.79 18.36
N SER A 118 2.53 66.97 17.85
CA SER A 118 3.62 67.62 18.57
C SER A 118 3.35 69.10 18.89
N VAL A 119 2.74 69.84 17.97
CA VAL A 119 2.49 71.29 18.12
C VAL A 119 1.46 71.59 19.22
N PRO A 120 0.21 71.09 19.15
CA PRO A 120 -0.78 71.38 20.19
C PRO A 120 -0.41 70.77 21.54
N ALA A 121 0.35 69.66 21.57
CA ALA A 121 0.92 69.12 22.80
C ALA A 121 1.89 70.11 23.45
N ARG A 122 2.88 70.62 22.70
CA ARG A 122 3.84 71.62 23.21
C ARG A 122 3.14 72.87 23.74
N LEU A 123 2.20 73.42 22.96
CA LEU A 123 1.42 74.59 23.37
C LEU A 123 0.68 74.35 24.68
N LYS A 124 0.10 73.16 24.87
CA LYS A 124 -0.56 72.80 26.12
C LYS A 124 0.42 72.75 27.30
N PHE A 125 1.57 72.07 27.16
CA PHE A 125 2.54 71.96 28.26
C PHE A 125 3.20 73.29 28.60
N ASP A 126 3.47 74.12 27.59
CA ASP A 126 3.98 75.47 27.81
C ASP A 126 2.96 76.29 28.60
N ASN A 127 1.68 76.26 28.22
CA ASN A 127 0.60 76.92 28.97
C ASN A 127 0.54 76.42 30.43
N LEU A 128 0.60 75.10 30.66
CA LEU A 128 0.66 74.53 32.02
C LEU A 128 1.84 75.11 32.83
N ALA A 129 3.04 75.13 32.23
CA ALA A 129 4.26 75.61 32.87
C ALA A 129 4.24 77.13 33.13
N HIS A 130 3.65 77.92 32.23
CA HIS A 130 3.50 79.37 32.39
C HIS A 130 2.56 79.70 33.55
N THR A 131 1.41 79.02 33.63
CA THR A 131 0.43 79.22 34.72
C THR A 131 1.01 78.83 36.08
N LEU A 132 1.76 77.73 36.16
CA LEU A 132 2.41 77.30 37.40
C LEU A 132 3.51 78.25 37.87
N ARG A 133 4.30 78.80 36.93
CA ARG A 133 5.32 79.82 37.24
C ARG A 133 4.68 81.09 37.80
N ALA A 134 3.59 81.56 37.21
CA ALA A 134 2.84 82.72 37.71
C ALA A 134 2.29 82.48 39.14
N MET A 135 1.69 81.31 39.39
CA MET A 135 1.22 80.94 40.72
C MET A 135 2.32 80.87 41.77
N ARG A 136 3.48 80.27 41.43
CA ARG A 136 4.63 80.18 42.35
C ARG A 136 5.25 81.55 42.64
N ALA A 137 5.18 82.49 41.70
CA ALA A 137 5.61 83.87 41.88
C ALA A 137 4.61 84.73 42.69
N GLY A 138 3.46 84.17 43.08
CA GLY A 138 2.40 84.89 43.79
C GLY A 138 1.49 85.73 42.90
N ASP A 139 1.69 85.69 41.58
CA ASP A 139 0.93 86.47 40.59
C ASP A 139 -0.33 85.69 40.16
N TYR A 140 -1.34 85.72 41.03
CA TYR A 140 -2.57 84.94 40.86
C TYR A 140 -3.43 85.44 39.69
N GLU A 141 -3.54 86.76 39.51
CA GLU A 141 -4.30 87.35 38.40
C GLU A 141 -3.74 86.92 37.05
N ARG A 142 -2.41 86.97 36.88
CA ARG A 142 -1.77 86.49 35.66
C ARG A 142 -1.97 84.99 35.42
N ALA A 143 -1.94 84.17 36.47
CA ALA A 143 -2.22 82.75 36.35
C ALA A 143 -3.67 82.48 35.92
N LEU A 144 -4.62 83.26 36.46
CA LEU A 144 -6.04 83.13 36.15
C LEU A 144 -6.36 83.61 34.73
N ASP A 145 -5.73 84.69 34.26
CA ASP A 145 -5.83 85.18 32.88
C ASP A 145 -5.34 84.16 31.85
N LEU A 146 -4.23 83.46 32.15
CA LEU A 146 -3.69 82.39 31.30
C LEU A 146 -4.63 81.17 31.18
N VAL A 147 -5.45 80.91 32.20
CA VAL A 147 -6.47 79.85 32.16
C VAL A 147 -7.73 80.34 31.44
N ARG A 148 -8.13 81.59 31.68
CA ARG A 148 -9.30 82.23 31.06
C ARG A 148 -9.12 82.55 29.58
N SER A 149 -7.88 82.67 29.10
CA SER A 149 -7.55 82.94 27.68
C SER A 149 -8.13 81.89 26.73
N GLY A 150 -8.46 80.69 27.22
CA GLY A 150 -9.00 79.60 26.41
C GLY A 150 -7.96 78.87 25.57
N GLU A 151 -6.70 79.29 25.57
CA GLU A 151 -5.60 78.67 24.81
C GLU A 151 -5.42 77.18 25.19
N GLY A 152 -5.51 76.88 26.49
CA GLY A 152 -5.46 75.53 27.00
C GLY A 152 -6.61 74.66 26.49
N GLN A 153 -7.85 75.19 26.49
CA GLN A 153 -9.02 74.47 25.97
C GLN A 153 -8.95 74.26 24.45
N HIS A 154 -8.49 75.27 23.71
CA HIS A 154 -8.31 75.16 22.27
C HIS A 154 -7.29 74.06 21.92
N SER A 155 -6.16 74.03 22.63
CA SER A 155 -5.12 73.01 22.44
C SER A 155 -5.65 71.60 22.74
N ILE A 156 -6.43 71.41 23.80
CA ILE A 156 -7.09 70.12 24.10
C ILE A 156 -8.04 69.71 22.97
N GLY A 157 -8.84 70.65 22.46
CA GLY A 157 -9.78 70.40 21.36
C GLY A 157 -9.07 69.95 20.08
N GLU A 158 -7.98 70.64 19.73
CA GLU A 158 -7.09 70.25 18.62
C GLU A 158 -6.50 68.86 18.83
N MET A 159 -6.01 68.56 20.04
CA MET A 159 -5.44 67.25 20.36
C MET A 159 -6.49 66.15 20.28
N ARG A 160 -7.69 66.34 20.85
CA ARG A 160 -8.80 65.37 20.74
C ARG A 160 -9.15 65.07 19.29
N ARG A 161 -9.24 66.09 18.43
CA ARG A 161 -9.47 65.90 16.98
C ARG A 161 -8.35 65.10 16.31
N ARG A 162 -7.08 65.44 16.61
CA ARG A 162 -5.92 64.74 16.03
C ARG A 162 -5.81 63.29 16.53
N PHE A 163 -6.12 63.02 17.80
CA PHE A 163 -6.22 61.65 18.31
C PHE A 163 -7.33 60.85 17.65
N ALA A 164 -8.51 61.44 17.43
CA ALA A 164 -9.58 60.75 16.73
C ALA A 164 -9.16 60.33 15.31
N ARG A 165 -8.34 61.15 14.62
CA ARG A 165 -7.75 60.77 13.31
C ARG A 165 -6.73 59.64 13.44
N LEU A 166 -5.87 59.70 14.47
CA LEU A 166 -4.87 58.65 14.74
C LEU A 166 -5.54 57.31 15.07
N GLU A 167 -6.58 57.34 15.91
CA GLU A 167 -7.39 56.16 16.28
C GLU A 167 -8.15 55.60 15.10
N ALA A 168 -8.81 56.45 14.30
CA ALA A 168 -9.51 56.01 13.09
C ALA A 168 -8.55 55.31 12.12
N TYR A 169 -7.35 55.86 11.94
CA TYR A 169 -6.31 55.25 11.11
C TYR A 169 -5.81 53.92 11.67
N ALA A 170 -5.54 53.85 12.98
CA ALA A 170 -5.12 52.60 13.63
C ALA A 170 -6.21 51.52 13.55
N ALA A 171 -7.48 51.89 13.74
CA ALA A 171 -8.63 51.00 13.64
C ALA A 171 -8.82 50.45 12.22
N GLU A 172 -8.77 51.32 11.21
CA GLU A 172 -8.86 50.91 9.80
C GLU A 172 -7.75 49.91 9.43
N ARG A 173 -6.51 50.18 9.87
CA ARG A 173 -5.40 49.24 9.64
C ARG A 173 -5.57 47.91 10.36
N ALA A 174 -6.10 47.91 11.59
CA ALA A 174 -6.39 46.70 12.33
C ALA A 174 -7.46 45.84 11.61
N GLU A 175 -8.51 46.47 11.10
CA GLU A 175 -9.56 45.80 10.31
C GLU A 175 -9.01 45.20 9.01
N LEU A 176 -8.21 45.96 8.25
CA LEU A 176 -7.57 45.46 7.04
C LEU A 176 -6.63 44.28 7.32
N ALA A 177 -5.86 44.35 8.41
CA ALA A 177 -4.99 43.25 8.84
C ALA A 177 -5.81 42.01 9.25
N GLN A 178 -6.94 42.20 9.92
CA GLN A 178 -7.85 41.12 10.32
C GLN A 178 -8.55 40.49 9.12
N ALA A 179 -9.03 41.29 8.16
CA ALA A 179 -9.64 40.82 6.92
C ALA A 179 -8.65 40.00 6.08
N ALA A 180 -7.42 40.50 5.92
CA ALA A 180 -6.35 39.77 5.24
C ALA A 180 -6.01 38.44 5.95
N ARG A 181 -6.03 38.42 7.29
CA ARG A 181 -5.84 37.18 8.08
C ARG A 181 -6.97 36.18 7.85
N HIS A 182 -8.22 36.63 7.82
CA HIS A 182 -9.37 35.77 7.53
C HIS A 182 -9.33 35.19 6.11
N GLN A 183 -9.05 36.03 5.10
CA GLN A 183 -8.92 35.57 3.71
C GLN A 183 -7.79 34.54 3.55
N SER A 184 -6.62 34.82 4.14
CA SER A 184 -5.48 33.90 4.10
C SER A 184 -5.79 32.54 4.73
N ASN A 185 -6.46 32.54 5.89
CA ASN A 185 -6.85 31.30 6.57
C ASN A 185 -7.86 30.49 5.75
N MET A 186 -8.80 31.15 5.05
CA MET A 186 -9.76 30.48 4.18
C MET A 186 -9.08 29.83 2.97
N ILE A 187 -8.17 30.54 2.30
CA ILE A 187 -7.40 29.99 1.18
C ILE A 187 -6.56 28.79 1.62
N ALA A 188 -5.87 28.89 2.76
CA ALA A 188 -5.07 27.78 3.30
C ALA A 188 -5.94 26.56 3.66
N ARG A 189 -7.12 26.77 4.27
CA ARG A 189 -8.08 25.68 4.58
C ARG A 189 -8.62 25.01 3.32
N ILE A 190 -9.00 25.79 2.30
CA ILE A 190 -9.48 25.24 1.03
C ILE A 190 -8.37 24.43 0.35
N ALA A 191 -7.15 24.96 0.29
CA ALA A 191 -6.01 24.27 -0.29
C ALA A 191 -5.68 22.95 0.45
N LEU A 192 -5.75 22.95 1.79
CA LEU A 192 -5.58 21.76 2.62
C LEU A 192 -6.68 20.71 2.32
N LEU A 193 -7.95 21.11 2.31
CA LEU A 193 -9.07 20.21 2.00
C LEU A 193 -8.92 19.58 0.61
N LEU A 194 -8.59 20.37 -0.41
CA LEU A 194 -8.35 19.87 -1.76
C LEU A 194 -7.19 18.88 -1.81
N ALA A 195 -6.07 19.17 -1.15
CA ALA A 195 -4.93 18.27 -1.10
C ALA A 195 -5.27 16.94 -0.39
N THR A 196 -6.02 16.98 0.72
CA THR A 196 -6.49 15.76 1.40
C THR A 196 -7.41 14.91 0.54
N LEU A 197 -8.30 15.53 -0.25
CA LEU A 197 -9.20 14.83 -1.17
C LEU A 197 -8.42 14.13 -2.30
N VAL A 198 -7.39 14.79 -2.85
CA VAL A 198 -6.52 14.18 -3.86
C VAL A 198 -5.80 12.95 -3.29
N VAL A 199 -5.22 13.07 -2.08
CA VAL A 199 -4.56 11.92 -1.42
C VAL A 199 -5.55 10.79 -1.16
N ALA A 200 -6.73 11.09 -0.63
CA ALA A 200 -7.78 10.09 -0.38
C ALA A 200 -8.20 9.37 -1.67
N GLY A 201 -8.36 10.12 -2.78
CA GLY A 201 -8.67 9.55 -4.09
C GLY A 201 -7.58 8.62 -4.62
N LEU A 202 -6.31 8.99 -4.45
CA LEU A 202 -5.17 8.14 -4.86
C LEU A 202 -5.07 6.86 -4.01
N VAL A 203 -5.28 6.97 -2.70
CA VAL A 203 -5.32 5.80 -1.79
C VAL A 203 -6.49 4.88 -2.16
N PHE A 204 -7.68 5.45 -2.40
CA PHE A 204 -8.84 4.68 -2.83
C PHE A 204 -8.58 3.96 -4.16
N LYS A 205 -7.92 4.63 -5.12
CA LYS A 205 -7.55 4.00 -6.39
C LYS A 205 -6.58 2.83 -6.20
N LEU A 206 -5.60 2.97 -5.30
CA LEU A 206 -4.69 1.88 -4.93
C LEU A 206 -5.43 0.69 -4.32
N LEU A 207 -6.36 0.93 -3.39
CA LEU A 207 -7.18 -0.13 -2.80
C LEU A 207 -7.99 -0.89 -3.86
N GLN A 208 -8.58 -0.19 -4.83
CA GLN A 208 -9.28 -0.84 -5.94
C GLN A 208 -8.35 -1.70 -6.81
N LEU A 209 -7.13 -1.24 -7.08
CA LEU A 209 -6.14 -2.00 -7.85
C LEU A 209 -5.74 -3.29 -7.10
N PHE A 210 -5.47 -3.20 -5.80
CA PHE A 210 -5.14 -4.36 -4.98
C PHE A 210 -6.31 -5.35 -4.87
N ALA A 211 -7.53 -4.86 -4.67
CA ALA A 211 -8.72 -5.71 -4.63
C ALA A 211 -8.96 -6.43 -5.97
N ALA A 212 -8.81 -5.73 -7.09
CA ALA A 212 -8.94 -6.32 -8.42
C ALA A 212 -7.85 -7.37 -8.71
N ASP A 213 -6.62 -7.15 -8.25
CA ASP A 213 -5.54 -8.12 -8.41
C ASP A 213 -5.75 -9.36 -7.54
N ALA A 214 -6.24 -9.18 -6.31
CA ALA A 214 -6.61 -10.29 -5.43
C ALA A 214 -7.72 -11.17 -6.05
N ALA A 215 -8.77 -10.55 -6.61
CA ALA A 215 -9.86 -11.27 -7.27
C ALA A 215 -9.39 -12.06 -8.50
N ARG A 216 -8.48 -11.50 -9.31
CA ARG A 216 -7.88 -12.22 -10.47
C ARG A 216 -7.10 -13.46 -10.03
N ARG A 217 -6.33 -13.35 -8.94
CA ARG A 217 -5.55 -14.49 -8.40
C ARG A 217 -6.44 -15.61 -7.91
N GLU A 218 -7.59 -15.28 -7.32
CA GLU A 218 -8.56 -16.27 -6.85
C GLU A 218 -9.23 -17.00 -8.02
N GLN A 219 -9.65 -16.27 -9.06
CA GLN A 219 -10.20 -16.87 -10.29
C GLN A 219 -9.20 -17.80 -10.98
N GLY A 220 -7.93 -17.40 -11.07
CA GLY A 220 -6.86 -18.23 -11.62
C GLY A 220 -6.71 -19.55 -10.85
N ARG A 221 -6.71 -19.49 -9.51
CA ARG A 221 -6.61 -20.70 -8.66
C ARG A 221 -7.79 -21.65 -8.83
N LEU A 222 -9.01 -21.13 -8.98
CA LEU A 222 -10.19 -21.96 -9.21
C LEU A 222 -10.14 -22.62 -10.59
N ALA A 223 -9.76 -21.87 -11.63
CA ALA A 223 -9.60 -22.41 -12.98
C ALA A 223 -8.52 -23.49 -13.04
N ASP A 224 -7.38 -23.28 -12.38
CA ASP A 224 -6.29 -24.26 -12.31
C ASP A 224 -6.72 -25.53 -11.57
N LYS A 225 -7.48 -25.40 -10.47
CA LYS A 225 -8.04 -26.56 -9.75
C LYS A 225 -9.00 -27.36 -10.63
N LEU A 226 -9.96 -26.72 -11.28
CA LEU A 226 -10.91 -27.40 -12.17
C LEU A 226 -10.18 -28.13 -13.31
N ARG A 227 -9.17 -27.49 -13.89
CA ARG A 227 -8.39 -28.08 -14.98
C ARG A 227 -7.59 -29.28 -14.50
N ARG A 228 -7.00 -29.20 -13.30
CA ARG A 228 -6.30 -30.32 -12.67
C ARG A 228 -7.25 -31.49 -12.38
N ASP A 229 -8.41 -31.23 -11.80
CA ASP A 229 -9.40 -32.27 -11.48
C ASP A 229 -9.89 -32.97 -12.76
N GLU A 230 -10.08 -32.23 -13.85
CA GLU A 230 -10.48 -32.81 -15.14
C GLU A 230 -9.38 -33.68 -15.75
N LEU A 231 -8.13 -33.21 -15.74
CA LEU A 231 -6.96 -33.98 -16.15
C LEU A 231 -6.81 -35.26 -15.32
N GLU A 232 -7.03 -35.19 -14.01
CA GLU A 232 -6.95 -36.34 -13.10
C GLU A 232 -8.03 -37.38 -13.43
N ARG A 233 -9.28 -36.94 -13.72
CA ARG A 233 -10.34 -37.85 -14.18
C ARG A 233 -10.04 -38.49 -15.53
N GLU A 234 -9.47 -37.74 -16.48
CA GLU A 234 -9.12 -38.28 -17.79
C GLU A 234 -8.01 -39.33 -17.67
N VAL A 235 -6.98 -39.04 -16.87
CA VAL A 235 -5.89 -40.00 -16.57
C VAL A 235 -6.45 -41.26 -15.93
N ASP A 236 -7.33 -41.12 -14.93
CA ASP A 236 -7.97 -42.26 -14.28
C ASP A 236 -8.81 -43.10 -15.26
N ALA A 237 -9.61 -42.45 -16.11
CA ALA A 237 -10.44 -43.13 -17.10
C ALA A 237 -9.58 -43.90 -18.11
N ARG A 238 -8.53 -43.27 -18.65
CA ARG A 238 -7.58 -43.92 -19.57
C ARG A 238 -6.83 -45.06 -18.92
N THR A 239 -6.43 -44.90 -17.66
CA THR A 239 -5.75 -45.95 -16.90
C THR A 239 -6.66 -47.17 -16.72
N ARG A 240 -7.94 -46.96 -16.41
CA ARG A 240 -8.94 -48.04 -16.32
C ARG A 240 -9.18 -48.71 -17.68
N GLU A 241 -9.30 -47.93 -18.75
CA GLU A 241 -9.50 -48.43 -20.12
C GLU A 241 -8.31 -49.32 -20.54
N LEU A 242 -7.08 -48.85 -20.35
CA LEU A 242 -5.86 -49.59 -20.65
C LEU A 242 -5.75 -50.87 -19.80
N SER A 243 -6.04 -50.78 -18.50
CA SER A 243 -6.00 -51.95 -17.62
C SER A 243 -7.05 -53.01 -18.01
N SER A 244 -8.26 -52.58 -18.40
CA SER A 244 -9.33 -53.46 -18.88
C SER A 244 -8.95 -54.14 -20.19
N LEU A 245 -8.45 -53.38 -21.17
CA LEU A 245 -7.99 -53.90 -22.45
C LEU A 245 -6.83 -54.89 -22.26
N SER A 246 -5.86 -54.55 -21.42
CA SER A 246 -4.73 -55.45 -21.11
C SER A 246 -5.23 -56.77 -20.50
N SER A 247 -6.18 -56.71 -19.57
CA SER A 247 -6.75 -57.90 -18.93
C SER A 247 -7.55 -58.74 -19.93
N HIS A 248 -8.30 -58.10 -20.83
CA HIS A 248 -9.04 -58.77 -21.88
C HIS A 248 -8.13 -59.47 -22.88
N LEU A 249 -7.09 -58.78 -23.38
CA LEU A 249 -6.10 -59.37 -24.30
C LEU A 249 -5.37 -60.55 -23.66
N GLN A 250 -5.01 -60.46 -22.37
CA GLN A 250 -4.41 -61.57 -21.64
C GLN A 250 -5.36 -62.78 -21.58
N SER A 251 -6.63 -62.55 -21.24
CA SER A 251 -7.64 -63.62 -21.18
C SER A 251 -7.88 -64.27 -22.54
N VAL A 252 -7.96 -63.49 -23.62
CA VAL A 252 -8.09 -64.01 -24.99
C VAL A 252 -6.86 -64.84 -25.37
N ALA A 253 -5.65 -64.34 -25.10
CA ALA A 253 -4.41 -65.06 -25.38
C ALA A 253 -4.31 -66.39 -24.60
N GLU A 254 -4.77 -66.42 -23.35
CA GLU A 254 -4.82 -67.65 -22.54
C GLU A 254 -5.87 -68.64 -23.09
N SER A 255 -7.03 -68.15 -23.51
CA SER A 255 -8.07 -68.98 -24.13
C SER A 255 -7.60 -69.60 -25.44
N GLU A 256 -6.99 -68.81 -26.33
CA GLU A 256 -6.44 -69.30 -27.60
C GLU A 256 -5.34 -70.36 -27.37
N LYS A 257 -4.44 -70.13 -26.40
CA LYS A 257 -3.44 -71.14 -26.02
C LYS A 257 -4.08 -72.45 -25.56
N SER A 258 -5.15 -72.36 -24.76
CA SER A 258 -5.87 -73.54 -24.28
C SER A 258 -6.58 -74.29 -25.41
N GLU A 259 -7.20 -73.55 -26.34
CA GLU A 259 -7.88 -74.13 -27.50
C GLU A 259 -6.89 -74.82 -28.44
N LEU A 260 -5.80 -74.13 -28.80
CA LEU A 260 -4.73 -74.68 -29.64
C LEU A 260 -4.11 -75.93 -29.01
N ALA A 261 -3.86 -75.92 -27.69
CA ALA A 261 -3.33 -77.09 -26.99
C ALA A 261 -4.27 -78.29 -27.07
N ARG A 262 -5.59 -78.09 -26.96
CA ARG A 262 -6.59 -79.15 -27.09
C ARG A 262 -6.71 -79.64 -28.53
N GLU A 263 -6.79 -78.75 -29.50
CA GLU A 263 -6.87 -79.11 -30.92
C GLU A 263 -5.64 -79.90 -31.39
N LEU A 264 -4.43 -79.44 -31.01
CA LEU A 264 -3.20 -80.19 -31.22
C LEU A 264 -3.21 -81.52 -30.46
N HIS A 265 -3.80 -81.56 -29.26
CA HIS A 265 -3.89 -82.80 -28.50
C HIS A 265 -4.72 -83.86 -29.22
N ASP A 266 -5.90 -83.48 -29.68
CA ASP A 266 -6.92 -84.37 -30.21
C ASP A 266 -6.66 -84.72 -31.68
N GLN A 267 -6.48 -83.72 -32.56
CA GLN A 267 -6.32 -83.96 -33.99
C GLN A 267 -4.95 -84.59 -34.30
N MET A 268 -3.84 -83.96 -33.89
CA MET A 268 -2.52 -84.51 -34.16
C MET A 268 -2.27 -85.79 -33.34
N GLY A 269 -2.78 -85.84 -32.11
CA GLY A 269 -2.68 -87.06 -31.29
C GLY A 269 -3.39 -88.24 -31.92
N GLY A 270 -4.62 -88.04 -32.40
CA GLY A 270 -5.40 -89.07 -33.10
C GLY A 270 -4.71 -89.54 -34.38
N LEU A 271 -4.29 -88.61 -35.25
CA LEU A 271 -3.61 -88.94 -36.51
C LEU A 271 -2.28 -89.69 -36.29
N LEU A 272 -1.45 -89.25 -35.34
CA LEU A 272 -0.19 -89.92 -35.03
C LEU A 272 -0.41 -91.30 -34.41
N THR A 273 -1.45 -91.46 -33.59
CA THR A 273 -1.80 -92.76 -32.99
C THR A 273 -2.30 -93.73 -34.06
N ALA A 274 -3.18 -93.29 -34.96
CA ALA A 274 -3.65 -94.09 -36.09
C ALA A 274 -2.48 -94.51 -36.99
N ALA A 275 -1.63 -93.56 -37.39
CA ALA A 275 -0.44 -93.86 -38.20
C ALA A 275 0.52 -94.85 -37.50
N LYS A 276 0.66 -94.77 -36.18
CA LYS A 276 1.47 -95.72 -35.39
C LYS A 276 0.83 -97.10 -35.30
N MET A 277 -0.49 -97.19 -35.17
CA MET A 277 -1.23 -98.45 -35.19
C MET A 277 -1.17 -99.12 -36.57
N ASP A 278 -1.37 -98.36 -37.65
CA ASP A 278 -1.23 -98.85 -39.03
C ASP A 278 0.20 -99.36 -39.29
N LEU A 279 1.21 -98.64 -38.79
CA LEU A 279 2.60 -99.08 -38.87
C LEU A 279 2.87 -100.35 -38.05
N ALA A 280 2.33 -100.46 -36.84
CA ALA A 280 2.46 -101.66 -36.02
C ALA A 280 1.82 -102.87 -36.71
N TRP A 281 0.63 -102.70 -37.29
CA TRP A 281 -0.04 -103.71 -38.09
C TRP A 281 0.76 -104.12 -39.33
N LEU A 282 1.37 -103.17 -40.06
CA LEU A 282 2.25 -103.46 -41.20
C LEU A 282 3.50 -104.26 -40.79
N ARG A 283 4.01 -104.05 -39.57
CA ARG A 283 5.15 -104.80 -39.01
C ARG A 283 4.81 -106.26 -38.65
N GLU A 284 3.54 -106.59 -38.43
CA GLU A 284 3.09 -107.94 -38.05
C GLU A 284 2.73 -108.84 -39.26
N ARG A 285 2.81 -108.31 -40.50
CA ARG A 285 2.53 -109.06 -41.74
C ARG A 285 3.69 -109.99 -42.13
N PRO A 286 3.47 -111.32 -42.28
CA PRO A 286 4.54 -112.28 -42.57
C PRO A 286 5.25 -112.07 -43.91
N GLN A 287 4.51 -111.69 -44.98
CA GLN A 287 5.07 -111.54 -46.33
C GLN A 287 6.01 -110.33 -46.49
N ILE A 288 5.99 -109.36 -45.56
CA ILE A 288 6.82 -108.15 -45.59
C ILE A 288 8.10 -108.35 -44.74
N ASN A 289 8.14 -109.38 -43.90
CA ASN A 289 9.19 -109.60 -42.90
C ASN A 289 10.42 -110.34 -43.46
N ASP A 290 10.35 -110.86 -44.70
CA ASP A 290 11.44 -111.58 -45.37
C ASP A 290 12.43 -110.65 -46.12
N ASP A 291 12.08 -109.37 -46.33
CA ASP A 291 12.99 -108.37 -46.93
C ASP A 291 13.58 -107.43 -45.86
N HIS A 292 14.91 -107.51 -45.69
CA HIS A 292 15.65 -106.74 -44.69
C HIS A 292 15.56 -105.22 -44.91
N GLU A 293 15.46 -104.75 -46.15
CA GLU A 293 15.41 -103.32 -46.46
C GLU A 293 14.06 -102.69 -46.07
N TYR A 294 12.95 -103.37 -46.37
CA TYR A 294 11.61 -102.90 -46.00
C TYR A 294 11.42 -102.85 -44.48
N LYS A 295 11.94 -103.85 -43.77
CA LYS A 295 11.93 -103.89 -42.31
C LYS A 295 12.66 -102.70 -41.69
N GLN A 296 13.85 -102.35 -42.20
CA GLN A 296 14.60 -101.17 -41.73
C GLN A 296 13.84 -99.86 -41.99
N LYS A 297 13.18 -99.71 -43.16
CA LYS A 297 12.36 -98.52 -43.46
C LYS A 297 11.15 -98.39 -42.54
N LEU A 298 10.46 -99.48 -42.20
CA LEU A 298 9.34 -99.45 -41.24
C LEU A 298 9.79 -99.09 -39.82
N VAL A 299 10.97 -99.55 -39.39
CA VAL A 299 11.57 -99.14 -38.11
C VAL A 299 11.95 -97.65 -38.13
N GLY A 300 12.53 -97.17 -39.23
CA GLY A 300 12.81 -95.76 -39.44
C GLY A 300 11.55 -94.90 -39.37
N LEU A 301 10.47 -95.30 -40.05
CA LEU A 301 9.18 -94.60 -40.02
C LEU A 301 8.55 -94.58 -38.62
N GLY A 302 8.69 -95.66 -37.85
CA GLY A 302 8.25 -95.70 -36.45
C GLY A 302 9.02 -94.73 -35.56
N THR A 303 10.32 -94.64 -35.79
CA THR A 303 11.19 -93.69 -35.07
C THR A 303 10.79 -92.24 -35.38
N VAL A 304 10.46 -91.92 -36.63
CA VAL A 304 9.97 -90.59 -37.03
C VAL A 304 8.60 -90.28 -36.40
N LEU A 305 7.68 -91.25 -36.36
CA LEU A 305 6.38 -91.09 -35.67
C LEU A 305 6.55 -90.85 -34.17
N ASP A 306 7.48 -91.57 -33.52
CA ASP A 306 7.79 -91.36 -32.10
C ASP A 306 8.39 -89.98 -31.83
N GLN A 307 9.26 -89.50 -32.72
CA GLN A 307 9.77 -88.13 -32.65
C GLN A 307 8.67 -87.09 -32.84
N ALA A 308 7.76 -87.29 -33.80
CA ALA A 308 6.61 -86.41 -34.03
C ALA A 308 5.66 -86.38 -32.82
N MET A 309 5.40 -87.54 -32.19
CA MET A 309 4.64 -87.61 -30.92
C MET A 309 5.35 -86.86 -29.79
N GLY A 310 6.68 -86.97 -29.69
CA GLY A 310 7.48 -86.25 -28.71
C GLY A 310 7.45 -84.73 -28.91
N VAL A 311 7.54 -84.26 -30.16
CA VAL A 311 7.41 -82.83 -30.52
C VAL A 311 6.02 -82.33 -30.16
N LYS A 312 4.96 -83.05 -30.56
CA LYS A 312 3.57 -82.71 -30.20
C LYS A 312 3.38 -82.57 -28.69
N ARG A 313 3.89 -83.52 -27.91
CA ARG A 313 3.80 -83.46 -26.43
C ARG A 313 4.48 -82.22 -25.87
N ARG A 314 5.68 -81.87 -26.33
CA ARG A 314 6.39 -80.66 -25.88
C ARG A 314 5.67 -79.36 -26.25
N VAL A 315 5.12 -79.28 -27.46
CA VAL A 315 4.36 -78.09 -27.91
C VAL A 315 3.10 -77.91 -27.08
N VAL A 316 2.33 -78.98 -26.86
CA VAL A 316 1.14 -78.95 -25.99
C VAL A 316 1.50 -78.54 -24.56
N GLU A 317 2.59 -79.09 -24.00
CA GLU A 317 3.05 -78.74 -22.64
C GLU A 317 3.50 -77.28 -22.52
N SER A 318 4.08 -76.71 -23.59
CA SER A 318 4.51 -75.31 -23.61
C SER A 318 3.35 -74.33 -23.76
N LEU A 319 2.29 -74.73 -24.48
CA LEU A 319 1.07 -73.95 -24.63
C LEU A 319 0.20 -74.02 -23.37
N ARG A 320 0.16 -75.18 -22.72
CA ARG A 320 -0.68 -75.45 -21.56
C ARG A 320 0.03 -76.42 -20.62
N PRO A 321 0.81 -75.91 -19.64
CA PRO A 321 1.54 -76.75 -18.70
C PRO A 321 0.58 -77.58 -17.86
N SER A 322 0.63 -78.89 -18.01
CA SER A 322 -0.26 -79.84 -17.34
C SER A 322 -0.08 -79.81 -15.81
N LEU A 323 1.14 -79.53 -15.35
CA LEU A 323 1.45 -79.36 -13.93
C LEU A 323 0.75 -78.13 -13.32
N LEU A 324 0.61 -77.05 -14.09
CA LEU A 324 -0.08 -75.84 -13.65
C LEU A 324 -1.58 -76.09 -13.47
N GLU A 325 -2.18 -76.85 -14.37
CA GLU A 325 -3.63 -77.10 -14.35
C GLU A 325 -4.07 -78.07 -13.26
N HIS A 326 -3.30 -79.13 -13.03
CA HIS A 326 -3.70 -80.20 -12.13
C HIS A 326 -3.16 -80.04 -10.71
N PHE A 327 -2.03 -79.36 -10.55
CA PHE A 327 -1.34 -79.25 -9.25
C PHE A 327 -1.12 -77.81 -8.79
N GLY A 328 -1.50 -76.82 -9.62
CA GLY A 328 -1.44 -75.40 -9.28
C GLY A 328 -0.07 -74.75 -9.51
N LEU A 329 -0.03 -73.42 -9.29
CA LEU A 329 1.11 -72.56 -9.64
C LEU A 329 2.40 -72.91 -8.90
N SER A 330 2.32 -73.27 -7.62
CA SER A 330 3.50 -73.58 -6.81
C SER A 330 4.26 -74.80 -7.34
N VAL A 331 3.53 -75.88 -7.61
CA VAL A 331 4.10 -77.15 -8.11
C VAL A 331 4.65 -76.97 -9.52
N ALA A 332 3.94 -76.23 -10.37
CA ALA A 332 4.39 -75.94 -11.73
C ALA A 332 5.68 -75.11 -11.77
N LEU A 333 5.78 -74.06 -10.93
CA LEU A 333 6.98 -73.22 -10.84
C LEU A 333 8.18 -74.02 -10.32
N GLN A 334 8.00 -74.85 -9.30
CA GLN A 334 9.07 -75.68 -8.77
C GLN A 334 9.57 -76.68 -9.81
N ALA A 335 8.65 -77.37 -10.50
CA ALA A 335 9.01 -78.31 -11.55
C ALA A 335 9.69 -77.63 -12.75
N TYR A 336 9.24 -76.43 -13.13
CA TYR A 336 9.87 -75.65 -14.20
C TYR A 336 11.29 -75.23 -13.81
N PHE A 337 11.48 -74.76 -12.58
CA PHE A 337 12.80 -74.41 -12.04
C PHE A 337 13.72 -75.63 -12.04
N GLU A 338 13.25 -76.78 -11.55
CA GLU A 338 13.99 -78.04 -11.51
C GLU A 338 14.36 -78.60 -12.90
N ASP A 339 13.51 -78.39 -13.90
CA ASP A 339 13.78 -78.77 -15.29
C ASP A 339 14.83 -77.84 -15.92
N GLU A 340 14.76 -76.53 -15.66
CA GLU A 340 15.73 -75.57 -16.18
C GLU A 340 17.12 -75.68 -15.53
N CYS A 341 17.25 -75.88 -14.20
CA CYS A 341 18.58 -76.14 -13.66
C CYS A 341 19.15 -77.49 -14.11
N ARG A 342 18.34 -78.51 -14.36
CA ARG A 342 18.82 -79.76 -15.01
C ARG A 342 19.37 -79.53 -16.41
N LYS A 343 18.67 -78.77 -17.25
CA LYS A 343 19.14 -78.44 -18.62
C LYS A 343 20.41 -77.60 -18.61
N ALA A 344 20.53 -76.69 -17.65
CA ALA A 344 21.71 -75.85 -17.46
C ALA A 344 22.88 -76.58 -16.77
N GLY A 345 22.68 -77.80 -16.27
CA GLY A 345 23.69 -78.58 -15.56
C GLY A 345 24.01 -78.06 -14.15
N LEU A 346 23.07 -77.37 -13.51
CA LEU A 346 23.19 -76.79 -12.17
C LEU A 346 22.46 -77.66 -11.14
N GLU A 347 22.97 -77.74 -9.90
CA GLU A 347 22.24 -78.35 -8.78
C GLU A 347 21.12 -77.40 -8.32
N CYS A 348 19.86 -77.86 -8.38
CA CYS A 348 18.72 -77.13 -7.86
C CYS A 348 18.65 -77.30 -6.33
N VAL A 349 18.73 -76.21 -5.57
CA VAL A 349 18.59 -76.18 -4.10
C VAL A 349 17.30 -75.46 -3.71
#